data_AF-A0AB74E4M8-F1
#
_entry.id   AF-A0AB74E4M8-F1
#
_cell.length_a   1.000
_cell.length_b   1.000
_cell.length_c   1.000
_cell.angle_alpha   90.00
_cell.angle_beta   90.00
_cell.angle_gamma   90.00
#
_symmetry.space_group_name_H-M   'P 1'
#
loop_
_entity.id
_entity.type
_entity.pdbx_description
1 polymer ?
#
loop_
_entity_poly.entity_id
_entity_poly.type
_entity_poly.pdbx_seq_one_letter_code
_entity_poly.pdbx_strand_id
1 'polypeptide(L)' 'TTDPVLAWLYVLDAWEGGLPSARYLGVMADAAEIAGAPSDYVHDLRTRPARNIGPGTMA' A
#
# COMPACT_ATOMS: atom_id res chain seq x y z
N THR A 1 -23.94 -7.58 6.02
CA THR A 1 -24.78 -6.42 5.65
C THR A 1 -23.94 -5.56 4.73
N THR A 2 -24.46 -5.18 3.57
CA THR A 2 -23.73 -4.29 2.63
C THR A 2 -24.07 -2.82 2.91
N ASP A 3 -24.68 -2.55 4.06
CA ASP A 3 -25.12 -1.23 4.45
C ASP A 3 -23.90 -0.37 4.79
N PRO A 4 -23.88 0.91 4.35
CA PRO A 4 -22.78 1.81 4.66
C PRO A 4 -22.67 2.04 6.18
N VAL A 5 -21.42 2.14 6.66
CA VAL A 5 -21.09 2.36 8.07
C VAL A 5 -20.30 3.67 8.19
N LEU A 6 -20.57 4.46 9.23
CA LEU A 6 -19.79 5.66 9.53
C LEU A 6 -18.34 5.28 9.89
N ALA A 7 -17.37 5.86 9.18
CA ALA A 7 -15.95 5.67 9.44
C ALA A 7 -15.21 7.01 9.42
N TRP A 8 -14.16 7.12 10.23
CA TRP A 8 -13.25 8.27 10.24
C TRP A 8 -12.02 7.94 9.41
N LEU A 9 -11.66 8.83 8.48
CA LEU A 9 -10.47 8.72 7.65
C LEU A 9 -9.61 9.98 7.86
N TYR A 10 -8.30 9.79 7.85
CA TYR A 10 -7.32 10.88 7.88
C TYR A 10 -6.65 10.99 6.51
N VAL A 11 -6.68 12.19 5.93
CA VAL A 11 -6.06 12.50 4.63
C VAL A 11 -5.17 13.72 4.80
N LEU A 12 -3.98 13.66 4.22
CA LEU A 12 -3.06 14.79 4.14
C LEU A 12 -3.18 15.45 2.76
N ASP A 13 -3.60 16.71 2.71
CA ASP A 13 -3.66 17.52 1.50
C ASP A 13 -2.33 18.28 1.28
N ALA A 14 -1.25 17.53 1.08
CA ALA A 14 0.10 18.06 0.92
C ALA A 14 0.97 17.13 0.06
N TRP A 15 0.44 16.65 -1.06
CA TRP A 15 1.19 15.75 -1.92
C TRP A 15 2.16 16.50 -2.82
N GLU A 16 3.46 16.27 -2.61
CA GLU A 16 4.55 16.89 -3.38
C GLU A 16 5.12 15.95 -4.47
N GLY A 17 4.44 14.84 -4.74
CA GLY A 17 4.91 13.83 -5.67
C GLY A 17 5.73 12.72 -5.01
N GLY A 18 5.82 11.58 -5.70
CA GLY A 18 6.72 10.50 -5.33
C GLY A 18 6.11 9.14 -5.07
N LEU A 19 6.94 8.11 -5.25
CA LEU A 19 6.58 6.73 -4.99
C LEU A 19 6.77 6.37 -3.50
N PRO A 20 5.90 5.52 -2.93
CA PRO A 20 6.07 4.97 -1.58
C PRO A 20 7.31 4.07 -1.49
N SER A 21 7.78 3.75 -0.28
CA SER A 21 8.82 2.74 -0.13
C SER A 21 8.27 1.33 -0.34
N ALA A 22 9.06 0.44 -0.94
CA ALA A 22 8.66 -0.96 -1.12
C ALA A 22 8.38 -1.67 0.22
N ARG A 23 9.18 -1.36 1.25
CA ARG A 23 8.97 -1.86 2.61
C ARG A 23 7.61 -1.46 3.17
N TYR A 24 7.23 -0.19 3.01
CA TYR A 24 5.95 0.30 3.54
C TYR A 24 4.76 -0.35 2.83
N LEU A 25 4.83 -0.52 1.50
CA LEU A 25 3.82 -1.29 0.77
C LEU A 25 3.74 -2.75 1.23
N GLY A 26 4.88 -3.40 1.51
CA GLY A 26 4.90 -4.75 2.06
C GLY A 26 4.16 -4.86 3.41
N VAL A 27 4.45 -3.94 4.34
CA VAL A 27 3.75 -3.89 5.64
C VAL A 27 2.24 -3.70 5.46
N MET A 28 1.83 -2.81 4.55
CA MET A 28 0.40 -2.57 4.27
C MET A 28 -0.27 -3.80 3.64
N ALA A 29 0.40 -4.49 2.72
CA ALA A 29 -0.12 -5.69 2.07
C ALA A 29 -0.28 -6.86 3.05
N ASP A 30 0.72 -7.11 3.89
CA ASP A 30 0.66 -8.18 4.89
C ASP A 30 -0.47 -7.93 5.91
N ALA A 31 -0.62 -6.69 6.37
CA ALA A 31 -1.73 -6.32 7.26
C ALA A 31 -3.10 -6.50 6.59
N ALA A 32 -3.23 -6.11 5.30
CA ALA A 32 -4.46 -6.28 4.54
C ALA A 32 -4.83 -7.76 4.36
N GLU A 33 -3.85 -8.61 4.05
CA GLU A 33 -4.04 -10.05 3.94
C GLU A 33 -4.51 -10.68 5.26
N ILE A 34 -3.87 -10.33 6.38
CA ILE A 34 -4.26 -10.81 7.72
C ILE A 34 -5.68 -10.34 8.08
N ALA A 35 -6.09 -9.14 7.67
CA ALA A 35 -7.43 -8.60 7.90
C ALA A 35 -8.49 -9.24 6.97
N GLY A 36 -8.11 -10.12 6.05
CA GLY A 36 -9.01 -10.77 5.10
C GLY A 36 -9.46 -9.85 3.96
N ALA A 37 -8.64 -8.87 3.58
CA ALA A 37 -8.92 -8.05 2.40
C ALA A 37 -8.97 -8.91 1.12
N PRO A 38 -9.72 -8.48 0.10
CA PRO A 38 -9.77 -9.18 -1.19
C PRO A 38 -8.38 -9.42 -1.80
N SER A 39 -8.18 -10.57 -2.45
CA SER A 39 -6.87 -11.00 -2.95
C SER A 39 -6.31 -10.13 -4.08
N ASP A 40 -7.20 -9.58 -4.92
CA ASP A 40 -6.88 -8.59 -5.94
C ASP A 40 -6.38 -7.28 -5.31
N TYR A 41 -7.04 -6.80 -4.27
CA TYR A 41 -6.60 -5.62 -3.52
C TYR A 41 -5.22 -5.81 -2.87
N VAL A 42 -4.97 -6.98 -2.27
CA VAL A 42 -3.66 -7.31 -1.70
C VAL A 42 -2.60 -7.38 -2.81
N HIS A 43 -2.92 -7.99 -3.95
CA HIS A 43 -2.03 -8.07 -5.11
C HIS A 43 -1.65 -6.68 -5.65
N ASP A 44 -2.63 -5.78 -5.77
CA ASP A 44 -2.43 -4.40 -6.21
C ASP A 44 -1.50 -3.62 -5.27
N LEU A 45 -1.62 -3.84 -3.95
CA LEU A 45 -0.70 -3.25 -2.97
C LEU A 45 0.74 -3.78 -3.14
N ARG A 46 0.91 -5.09 -3.37
CA ARG A 46 2.23 -5.73 -3.53
C ARG A 46 2.93 -5.33 -4.83
N THR A 47 2.18 -4.99 -5.87
CA THR A 47 2.71 -4.65 -7.20
C THR A 47 2.80 -3.15 -7.49
N ARG A 48 2.40 -2.31 -6.53
CA ARG A 48 2.43 -0.84 -6.70
C ARG A 48 3.85 -0.32 -6.97
N PRO A 49 4.01 0.66 -7.86
CA PRO A 49 5.31 1.30 -8.08
C PRO A 49 5.88 1.87 -6.79
N ALA A 50 7.15 1.56 -6.50
CA ALA A 50 7.79 1.89 -5.23
C ALA A 50 9.24 2.34 -5.41
N ARG A 51 9.74 3.13 -4.47
CA ARG A 51 11.16 3.44 -4.31
C ARG A 51 11.83 2.30 -3.55
N ASN A 52 13.00 1.87 -4.06
CA ASN A 52 13.88 0.77 -3.62
C ASN A 52 13.53 -0.63 -4.16
N ILE A 53 14.32 -1.08 -5.15
CA ILE A 53 14.57 -2.49 -5.47
C ILE A 53 16.09 -2.72 -5.28
N GLY A 54 16.54 -3.12 -4.08
CA GLY A 54 17.93 -3.54 -3.82
C GLY A 54 19.03 -2.49 -4.12
N PRO A 55 20.31 -2.78 -3.87
CA PRO A 55 21.39 -1.91 -4.34
C PRO A 55 21.32 -1.86 -5.86
N GLY A 56 21.51 -0.67 -6.45
CA GLY A 56 21.62 -0.52 -7.90
C GLY A 56 22.62 -1.55 -8.44
N THR A 57 22.33 -2.08 -9.63
CA THR A 57 23.28 -2.88 -10.42
C THR A 57 24.69 -2.36 -10.22
N MET A 58 25.59 -3.22 -9.76
CA MET A 58 27.01 -2.91 -9.66
C MET A 58 27.47 -2.37 -11.02
N ALA A 59 27.80 -1.08 -11.05
CA ALA A 59 28.58 -0.44 -12.10
C ALA A 59 29.88 0.04 -11.46
#